data_AF-A0A8J6Y2R9-F1
#
_entry.id   AF-A0A8J6Y2R9-F1
#
_cell.length_a   1.000
_cell.length_b   1.000
_cell.length_c   1.000
_cell.angle_alpha   90.00
_cell.angle_beta   90.00
_cell.angle_gamma   90.00
#
_symmetry.space_group_name_H-M   'P 1'
#
loop_
_entity.id
_entity.type
_entity.pdbx_description
1 polymer ?
#
loop_
_entity_poly.entity_id
_entity_poly.type
_entity_poly.pdbx_seq_one_letter_code
_entity_poly.pdbx_strand_id
1 'polypeptide(L)'
;IDSTGAVVAAGAFLGPRAEAVAAVVKMIQNILIGVVGFAVALFWITSVERVPGAPRPGLIQIWVRFPKFIVGFVAASLLFSFFLVPLFSSLFEGNGLKLVESSVIKAVTNPLRGWFFCLAFVSIGLESNFKEMAEQLEGGKTLMLYVVGQSFNLILTLAVAWLAFVVLFPNVI
;
A
#
# COMPACT_ATOMS: atom_id res chain seq x y z
N ILE A 1 5.52 -4.23 -11.19
CA ILE A 1 4.23 -3.50 -10.98
C ILE A 1 4.17 -2.89 -9.56
N ASP A 2 4.72 -1.68 -9.37
CA ASP A 2 4.68 -1.01 -8.05
C ASP A 2 3.99 0.37 -8.05
N SER A 3 3.46 0.82 -9.19
CA SER A 3 2.74 2.09 -9.27
C SER A 3 1.23 1.86 -9.25
N THR A 4 0.62 2.08 -8.09
CA THR A 4 -0.85 2.00 -7.93
C THR A 4 -1.57 2.92 -8.91
N GLY A 5 -1.05 4.13 -9.14
CA GLY A 5 -1.66 5.09 -10.08
C GLY A 5 -1.66 4.60 -11.53
N ALA A 6 -0.56 4.00 -12.00
CA ALA A 6 -0.47 3.48 -13.36
C ALA A 6 -1.42 2.30 -13.61
N VAL A 7 -1.57 1.40 -12.62
CA VAL A 7 -2.46 0.23 -12.73
C VAL A 7 -3.94 0.65 -12.76
N VAL A 8 -4.33 1.59 -11.91
CA VAL A 8 -5.70 2.12 -11.90
C VAL A 8 -6.00 2.89 -13.18
N ALA A 9 -5.07 3.74 -13.64
CA ALA A 9 -5.21 4.46 -14.90
C ALA A 9 -5.33 3.50 -16.11
N ALA A 10 -4.52 2.44 -16.18
CA ALA A 10 -4.62 1.42 -17.21
C ALA A 10 -5.97 0.67 -17.17
N GLY A 11 -6.47 0.35 -15.98
CA GLY A 11 -7.81 -0.22 -15.81
C GLY A 11 -8.92 0.73 -16.25
N ALA A 12 -8.79 2.02 -15.97
CA ALA A 12 -9.74 3.05 -16.40
C ALA A 12 -9.85 3.16 -17.93
N PHE A 13 -8.73 2.99 -18.66
CA PHE A 13 -8.75 2.94 -20.13
C PHE A 13 -9.58 1.78 -20.71
N LEU A 14 -9.72 0.68 -19.97
CA LEU A 14 -10.51 -0.49 -20.35
C LEU A 14 -11.96 -0.42 -19.83
N GLY A 15 -12.27 0.53 -18.94
CA GLY A 15 -13.60 0.83 -18.44
C GLY A 15 -13.77 0.64 -16.93
N PRO A 16 -14.92 1.08 -16.35
CA PRO A 16 -15.08 1.19 -14.90
C PRO A 16 -14.97 -0.14 -14.13
N ARG A 17 -15.40 -1.25 -14.76
CA ARG A 17 -15.26 -2.59 -14.17
C ARG A 17 -13.80 -3.03 -14.15
N ALA A 18 -13.04 -2.76 -15.21
CA ALA A 18 -11.62 -3.09 -15.30
C ALA A 18 -10.80 -2.24 -14.31
N GLU A 19 -11.13 -0.96 -14.16
CA GLU A 19 -10.55 -0.08 -13.13
C GLU A 19 -10.73 -0.64 -11.72
N ALA A 20 -11.96 -0.99 -11.35
CA ALA A 20 -12.26 -1.54 -10.03
C ALA A 20 -11.52 -2.86 -9.77
N VAL A 21 -11.52 -3.78 -10.75
CA VAL A 21 -10.80 -5.05 -10.64
C VAL A 21 -9.29 -4.83 -10.53
N ALA A 22 -8.72 -3.97 -11.38
CA ALA A 22 -7.30 -3.64 -11.35
C ALA A 22 -6.88 -3.02 -10.02
N ALA A 23 -7.68 -2.09 -9.48
CA ALA A 23 -7.46 -1.48 -8.18
C ALA A 23 -7.48 -2.52 -7.04
N VAL A 24 -8.49 -3.40 -7.02
CA VAL A 24 -8.63 -4.44 -5.98
C VAL A 24 -7.48 -5.44 -6.04
N VAL A 25 -7.14 -5.95 -7.23
CA VAL A 25 -6.01 -6.88 -7.41
C VAL A 25 -4.71 -6.23 -6.93
N LYS A 26 -4.48 -4.96 -7.29
CA LYS A 26 -3.29 -4.23 -6.85
C LYS A 26 -3.26 -3.99 -5.35
N MET A 27 -4.40 -3.67 -4.73
CA MET A 27 -4.49 -3.56 -3.26
C MET A 27 -4.15 -4.88 -2.57
N ILE A 28 -4.67 -6.00 -3.06
CA ILE A 28 -4.34 -7.33 -2.54
C ILE A 28 -2.83 -7.58 -2.67
N GLN A 29 -2.22 -7.27 -3.82
CA GLN A 29 -0.77 -7.38 -3.99
C GLN A 29 0.00 -6.55 -2.95
N ASN A 30 -0.38 -5.29 -2.76
CA ASN A 30 0.28 -4.41 -1.78
C ASN A 30 0.18 -4.96 -0.35
N ILE A 31 -0.96 -5.57 0.03
CA ILE A 31 -1.14 -6.21 1.34
C ILE A 31 -0.28 -7.48 1.45
N LEU A 32 -0.24 -8.31 0.40
CA LEU A 32 0.49 -9.58 0.40
C LEU A 32 2.01 -9.42 0.44
N ILE A 33 2.58 -8.33 -0.10
CA ILE A 33 4.03 -8.06 -0.03
C ILE A 33 4.52 -8.11 1.43
N GLY A 34 3.78 -7.52 2.37
CA GLY A 34 4.14 -7.54 3.79
C GLY A 34 4.09 -8.95 4.40
N VAL A 35 3.08 -9.74 4.04
CA VAL A 35 2.92 -11.13 4.53
C VAL A 35 4.03 -12.03 4.00
N VAL A 36 4.33 -11.93 2.69
CA VAL A 36 5.40 -12.71 2.06
C VAL A 36 6.76 -12.29 2.64
N GLY A 37 7.02 -10.98 2.78
CA GLY A 37 8.24 -10.48 3.39
C GLY A 37 8.44 -10.98 4.83
N PHE A 38 7.37 -11.01 5.62
CA PHE A 38 7.39 -11.57 6.97
C PHE A 38 7.67 -13.08 6.97
N ALA A 39 7.03 -13.85 6.07
CA ALA A 39 7.27 -15.28 5.95
C ALA A 39 8.72 -15.60 5.52
N VAL A 40 9.26 -14.86 4.56
CA VAL A 40 10.66 -14.97 4.13
C VAL A 40 11.61 -14.62 5.27
N ALA A 41 11.35 -13.54 6.02
CA ALA A 41 12.17 -13.17 7.18
C ALA A 41 12.15 -14.26 8.26
N LEU A 42 10.98 -14.82 8.59
CA LEU A 42 10.86 -15.94 9.52
C LEU A 42 11.59 -17.18 9.03
N PHE A 43 11.46 -17.53 7.75
CA PHE A 43 12.17 -18.64 7.14
C PHE A 43 13.70 -18.43 7.22
N TRP A 44 14.18 -17.23 6.93
CA TRP A 44 15.61 -16.91 6.93
C TRP A 44 16.24 -17.08 8.32
N ILE A 45 15.62 -16.51 9.35
CA ILE A 45 16.15 -16.57 10.73
C ILE A 45 16.01 -17.96 11.37
N THR A 46 15.11 -18.80 10.87
CA THR A 46 14.89 -20.14 11.42
C THR A 46 15.65 -21.24 10.67
N SER A 47 15.89 -21.07 9.36
CA SER A 47 16.37 -22.13 8.47
C SER A 47 17.70 -21.82 7.78
N VAL A 48 18.02 -20.54 7.50
CA VAL A 48 19.24 -20.15 6.76
C VAL A 48 20.33 -19.64 7.72
N GLU A 49 20.03 -18.64 8.53
CA GLU A 49 20.95 -18.03 9.50
C GLU A 49 20.66 -18.49 10.92
N ARG A 50 20.60 -19.82 11.10
CA ARG A 50 20.35 -20.40 12.42
C ARG A 50 21.60 -20.32 13.29
N VAL A 51 21.68 -19.29 14.13
CA VAL A 51 22.76 -19.15 15.13
C VAL A 51 22.57 -20.19 16.25
N PRO A 52 23.54 -21.10 16.48
CA PRO A 52 23.46 -22.09 17.56
C PRO A 52 23.39 -21.37 18.93
N GLY A 53 22.32 -21.61 19.69
CA GLY A 53 22.11 -21.02 21.02
C GLY A 53 21.41 -19.66 21.04
N ALA A 54 21.05 -19.08 19.88
CA ALA A 54 20.26 -17.85 19.86
C ALA A 54 18.82 -18.09 20.38
N PRO A 55 18.24 -17.14 21.16
CA PRO A 55 16.85 -17.22 21.58
C PRO A 55 15.93 -17.29 20.37
N ARG A 56 14.88 -18.12 20.45
CA ARG A 56 13.84 -18.14 19.40
C ARG A 56 13.24 -16.74 19.24
N PRO A 57 12.82 -16.34 18.02
CA PRO A 57 12.19 -15.05 17.79
C PRO A 57 10.98 -14.90 18.72
N GLY A 58 11.04 -13.93 19.64
CA GLY A 58 9.96 -13.68 20.59
C GLY A 58 8.77 -13.04 19.90
N LEU A 59 7.54 -13.46 20.21
CA LEU A 59 6.30 -12.88 19.67
C LEU A 59 6.20 -11.36 19.91
N ILE A 60 6.83 -10.86 20.98
CA ILE A 60 6.97 -9.43 21.29
C ILE A 60 7.73 -8.66 20.20
N GLN A 61 8.73 -9.27 19.54
CA GLN A 61 9.49 -8.59 18.49
C GLN A 61 8.61 -8.28 17.28
N ILE A 62 7.63 -9.14 16.98
CA ILE A 62 6.65 -8.89 15.94
C ILE A 62 5.82 -7.66 16.30
N TRP A 63 5.34 -7.59 17.55
CA TRP A 63 4.55 -6.46 18.02
C TRP A 63 5.31 -5.12 18.00
N VAL A 64 6.61 -5.12 18.34
CA VAL A 64 7.44 -3.92 18.33
C VAL A 64 7.66 -3.39 16.91
N ARG A 65 7.84 -4.28 15.93
CA ARG A 65 8.04 -3.92 14.52
C ARG A 65 6.74 -3.68 13.76
N PHE A 66 5.63 -4.20 14.27
CA PHE A 66 4.34 -4.06 13.62
C PHE A 66 3.90 -2.59 13.59
N PRO A 67 3.43 -2.07 12.44
CA PRO A 67 2.99 -0.69 12.35
C PRO A 67 1.74 -0.47 13.21
N LYS A 68 1.91 0.15 14.38
CA LYS A 68 0.85 0.32 15.39
C LYS A 68 -0.34 1.14 14.88
N PHE A 69 -0.15 1.97 13.85
CA PHE A 69 -1.25 2.70 13.21
C PHE A 69 -2.32 1.78 12.60
N ILE A 70 -1.95 0.55 12.19
CA ILE A 70 -2.89 -0.43 11.64
C ILE A 70 -3.91 -0.85 12.69
N VAL A 71 -3.48 -1.02 13.95
CA VAL A 71 -4.39 -1.36 15.06
C VAL A 71 -5.41 -0.24 15.27
N GLY A 72 -4.96 1.01 15.24
CA GLY A 72 -5.85 2.18 15.30
C GLY A 72 -6.85 2.22 14.13
N PHE A 73 -6.38 1.93 12.91
CA PHE A 73 -7.25 1.84 11.73
C PHE A 73 -8.31 0.74 11.86
N VAL A 74 -7.92 -0.46 12.31
CA VAL A 74 -8.85 -1.58 12.54
C VAL A 74 -9.85 -1.22 13.64
N ALA A 75 -9.40 -0.67 14.77
CA ALA A 75 -10.27 -0.25 15.85
C ALA A 75 -11.29 0.82 15.40
N ALA A 76 -10.84 1.83 14.64
CA ALA A 76 -11.71 2.83 14.05
C ALA A 76 -12.69 2.20 13.05
N SER A 77 -12.24 1.30 12.19
CA SER A 77 -13.10 0.59 11.23
C SER A 77 -14.20 -0.23 11.93
N LEU A 78 -13.86 -0.96 13.00
CA LEU A 78 -14.84 -1.69 13.81
C LEU A 78 -15.81 -0.73 14.51
N LEU A 79 -15.32 0.36 15.09
CA LEU A 79 -16.16 1.37 15.73
C LEU A 79 -17.15 1.99 14.73
N PHE A 80 -16.69 2.36 13.55
CA PHE A 80 -17.55 2.90 12.49
C PHE A 80 -18.58 1.87 12.02
N SER A 81 -18.15 0.62 11.79
CA SER A 81 -19.01 -0.43 11.23
C SER A 81 -20.07 -0.92 12.22
N PHE A 82 -19.70 -1.14 13.49
CA PHE A 82 -20.56 -1.80 14.47
C PHE A 82 -21.26 -0.85 15.44
N PHE A 83 -20.78 0.38 15.61
CA PHE A 83 -21.39 1.34 16.53
C PHE A 83 -21.95 2.54 15.78
N LEU A 84 -21.13 3.23 14.99
CA LEU A 84 -21.52 4.49 14.38
C LEU A 84 -22.59 4.31 13.29
N VAL A 85 -22.41 3.36 12.38
CA VAL A 85 -23.40 3.11 11.31
C VAL A 85 -24.76 2.67 11.88
N PRO A 86 -24.85 1.70 12.81
CA PRO A 86 -26.13 1.34 13.42
C PRO A 86 -26.78 2.47 14.22
N LEU A 87 -25.99 3.24 14.98
CA LEU A 87 -26.48 4.39 15.76
C LEU A 87 -27.11 5.45 14.83
N PHE A 88 -26.42 5.85 13.77
CA PHE A 88 -26.95 6.81 12.81
C PHE A 88 -28.16 6.27 12.04
N SER A 89 -28.20 4.96 11.75
CA SER A 89 -29.38 4.32 11.14
C SER A 89 -30.60 4.36 12.06
N SER A 90 -30.41 4.21 13.37
CA SER A 90 -31.49 4.27 14.36
C SER A 90 -32.03 5.69 14.59
N LEU A 91 -31.16 6.71 14.48
CA LEU A 91 -31.52 8.12 14.68
C LEU A 91 -32.14 8.78 13.43
N PHE A 92 -31.84 8.28 12.22
CA PHE A 92 -32.20 8.92 10.95
C PHE A 92 -32.85 7.94 9.95
N GLU A 93 -33.76 7.08 10.43
CA GLU A 93 -34.64 6.22 9.62
C GLU A 93 -33.92 5.40 8.51
N GLY A 94 -32.83 4.70 8.88
CA GLY A 94 -32.23 3.68 8.02
C GLY A 94 -31.16 4.14 7.02
N ASN A 95 -30.86 5.45 6.93
CA ASN A 95 -29.82 5.98 6.04
C ASN A 95 -28.43 6.16 6.71
N GLY A 96 -28.16 5.45 7.81
CA GLY A 96 -26.96 5.68 8.63
C GLY A 96 -25.64 5.50 7.90
N LEU A 97 -25.54 4.55 6.96
CA LEU A 97 -24.32 4.35 6.17
C LEU A 97 -24.00 5.57 5.28
N LYS A 98 -25.01 6.08 4.57
CA LYS A 98 -24.86 7.24 3.69
C LYS A 98 -24.53 8.51 4.47
N LEU A 99 -25.15 8.68 5.65
CA LEU A 99 -24.89 9.82 6.54
C LEU A 99 -23.49 9.78 7.14
N VAL A 100 -23.01 8.62 7.60
CA VAL A 100 -21.64 8.50 8.09
C VAL A 100 -20.64 8.78 6.98
N GLU A 101 -20.90 8.29 5.76
CA GLU A 101 -20.04 8.56 4.61
C GLU A 101 -20.01 10.05 4.24
N SER A 102 -21.17 10.71 4.13
CA SER A 102 -21.22 12.13 3.74
C SER A 102 -20.78 13.08 4.85
N SER A 103 -21.29 12.90 6.07
CA SER A 103 -21.12 13.85 7.17
C SER A 103 -19.82 13.65 7.95
N VAL A 104 -19.30 12.42 8.04
CA VAL A 104 -18.09 12.16 8.82
C VAL A 104 -16.90 11.92 7.88
N ILE A 105 -17.01 10.97 6.96
CA ILE A 105 -15.87 10.59 6.11
C ILE A 105 -15.56 11.70 5.10
N LYS A 106 -16.55 12.15 4.32
CA LYS A 106 -16.33 13.16 3.27
C LYS A 106 -16.15 14.57 3.83
N ALA A 107 -16.96 14.98 4.79
CA ALA A 107 -16.90 16.35 5.31
C ALA A 107 -15.75 16.60 6.29
N VAL A 108 -15.33 15.60 7.06
CA VAL A 108 -14.31 15.78 8.11
C VAL A 108 -13.02 15.02 7.78
N THR A 109 -13.10 13.70 7.58
CA THR A 109 -11.89 12.88 7.42
C THR A 109 -11.11 13.22 6.14
N ASN A 110 -11.79 13.42 5.00
CA ASN A 110 -11.12 13.69 3.73
C ASN A 110 -10.35 15.04 3.72
N PRO A 111 -10.94 16.18 4.11
CA PRO A 111 -10.22 17.45 4.18
C PRO A 111 -9.06 17.40 5.18
N LEU A 112 -9.26 16.83 6.37
CA LEU A 112 -8.20 16.70 7.38
C LEU A 112 -7.05 15.83 6.87
N ARG A 113 -7.35 14.71 6.20
CA ARG A 113 -6.34 13.88 5.54
C ARG A 113 -5.54 14.70 4.52
N GLY A 114 -6.21 15.50 3.71
CA GLY A 114 -5.57 16.39 2.73
C GLY A 114 -4.62 17.39 3.40
N TRP A 115 -5.07 18.06 4.46
CA TRP A 115 -4.25 18.99 5.24
C TRP A 115 -3.06 18.30 5.92
N PHE A 116 -3.26 17.16 6.58
CA PHE A 116 -2.17 16.43 7.22
C PHE A 116 -1.15 15.89 6.22
N PHE A 117 -1.57 15.42 5.05
CA PHE A 117 -0.64 15.04 4.00
C PHE A 117 0.12 16.24 3.43
N CYS A 118 -0.57 17.36 3.20
CA CYS A 118 0.09 18.59 2.74
C CYS A 118 1.15 19.04 3.75
N LEU A 119 0.80 19.13 5.03
CA LEU A 119 1.72 19.49 6.10
C LEU A 119 2.90 18.51 6.18
N ALA A 120 2.64 17.21 6.10
CA ALA A 120 3.71 16.21 6.09
C ALA A 120 4.68 16.39 4.91
N PHE A 121 4.17 16.62 3.69
CA PHE A 121 5.03 16.85 2.52
C PHE A 121 5.81 18.17 2.61
N VAL A 122 5.20 19.22 3.15
CA VAL A 122 5.89 20.48 3.41
C VAL A 122 7.00 20.27 4.45
N SER A 123 6.72 19.59 5.57
CA SER A 123 7.72 19.26 6.58
C SER A 123 8.86 18.42 6.02
N ILE A 124 8.57 17.37 5.25
CA ILE A 124 9.59 16.55 4.57
C ILE A 124 10.43 17.42 3.63
N GLY A 125 9.81 18.29 2.84
CA GLY A 125 10.52 19.18 1.92
C GLY A 125 11.42 20.20 2.62
N LEU A 126 11.00 20.72 3.78
CA LEU A 126 11.79 21.65 4.58
C LEU A 126 12.93 20.97 5.35
N GLU A 127 12.73 19.72 5.79
CA GLU A 127 13.76 18.91 6.47
C GLU A 127 14.77 18.31 5.47
N SER A 128 14.37 18.10 4.21
CA SER A 128 15.21 17.50 3.19
C SER A 128 16.38 18.41 2.80
N ASN A 129 17.59 18.02 3.19
CA ASN A 129 18.81 18.67 2.75
C ASN A 129 19.26 18.10 1.39
N PHE A 130 18.94 18.80 0.31
CA PHE A 130 19.32 18.41 -1.06
C PHE A 130 20.84 18.26 -1.25
N LYS A 131 21.66 18.95 -0.46
CA LYS A 131 23.12 18.82 -0.51
C LYS A 131 23.56 17.48 0.06
N GLU A 132 23.03 17.06 1.21
CA GLU A 132 23.31 15.74 1.79
C GLU A 132 22.80 14.61 0.89
N MET A 133 21.62 14.78 0.27
CA MET A 133 21.11 13.82 -0.72
C MET A 133 22.03 13.73 -1.94
N ALA A 134 22.59 14.85 -2.41
CA ALA A 134 23.54 14.85 -3.52
C ALA A 134 24.87 14.20 -3.15
N GLU A 135 25.36 14.40 -1.91
CA GLU A 135 26.55 13.73 -1.37
C GLU A 135 26.34 12.21 -1.26
N GLN A 136 25.16 11.75 -0.85
CA GLN A 136 24.80 10.31 -0.84
C GLN A 136 24.67 9.70 -2.25
N LEU A 137 24.50 10.53 -3.28
CA LEU A 137 24.49 10.14 -4.69
C LEU A 137 25.91 10.14 -5.30
N GLU A 138 26.95 10.54 -4.56
CA GLU A 138 28.33 10.52 -5.04
C GLU A 138 28.76 9.09 -5.41
N GLY A 139 29.18 8.95 -6.67
CA GLY A 139 29.60 7.68 -7.25
C GLY A 139 28.61 7.06 -8.23
N GLY A 140 27.38 7.59 -8.36
CA GLY A 140 26.41 7.25 -9.43
C GLY A 140 25.92 5.79 -9.48
N LYS A 141 26.57 4.87 -8.75
CA LYS A 141 26.27 3.43 -8.71
C LYS A 141 24.87 3.17 -8.16
N THR A 142 24.45 3.89 -7.13
CA THR A 142 23.10 3.78 -6.56
C THR A 142 22.02 4.19 -7.57
N LEU A 143 22.24 5.30 -8.27
CA LEU A 143 21.34 5.78 -9.33
C LEU A 143 21.29 4.79 -10.50
N MET A 144 22.45 4.30 -10.94
CA MET A 144 22.55 3.31 -12.01
C MET A 144 21.86 2.00 -11.64
N LEU A 145 22.06 1.50 -10.41
CA LEU A 145 21.40 0.30 -9.92
C LEU A 145 19.87 0.48 -9.90
N TYR A 146 19.40 1.64 -9.46
CA TYR A 146 17.97 1.97 -9.47
C TYR A 146 17.41 2.01 -10.90
N VAL A 147 18.07 2.71 -11.82
CA VAL A 147 17.65 2.81 -13.22
C VAL A 147 17.63 1.44 -13.87
N VAL A 148 18.70 0.64 -13.75
CA VAL A 148 18.77 -0.71 -14.33
C VAL A 148 17.69 -1.61 -13.73
N GLY A 149 17.52 -1.61 -12.40
CA GLY A 149 16.49 -2.41 -11.73
C GLY A 149 15.08 -2.00 -12.16
N GLN A 150 14.79 -0.70 -12.26
CA GLN A 150 13.48 -0.21 -12.65
C GLN A 150 13.20 -0.45 -14.14
N SER A 151 14.19 -0.27 -15.02
CA SER A 151 14.09 -0.62 -16.43
C SER A 151 13.84 -2.12 -16.62
N PHE A 152 14.56 -2.98 -15.89
CA PHE A 152 14.33 -4.42 -15.92
C PHE A 152 12.90 -4.78 -15.45
N ASN A 153 12.45 -4.22 -14.33
CA ASN A 153 11.09 -4.41 -13.82
C ASN A 153 10.03 -3.95 -14.83
N LEU A 154 10.27 -2.81 -15.51
CA LEU A 154 9.38 -2.30 -16.55
C LEU A 154 9.30 -3.26 -17.74
N ILE A 155 10.45 -3.72 -18.26
CA ILE A 155 10.53 -4.66 -19.39
C ILE A 155 9.85 -5.98 -19.02
N LEU A 156 10.13 -6.53 -17.85
CA LEU A 156 9.53 -7.78 -17.39
C LEU A 156 8.01 -7.64 -17.24
N THR A 157 7.55 -6.54 -16.64
CA THR A 157 6.12 -6.25 -16.51
C THR A 157 5.45 -6.16 -17.88
N LEU A 158 6.08 -5.48 -18.85
CA LEU A 158 5.57 -5.35 -20.20
C LEU A 158 5.53 -6.70 -20.93
N ALA A 159 6.58 -7.52 -20.79
CA ALA A 159 6.63 -8.85 -21.39
C ALA A 159 5.53 -9.78 -20.84
N VAL A 160 5.31 -9.76 -19.52
CA VAL A 160 4.23 -10.53 -18.88
C VAL A 160 2.86 -10.03 -19.33
N ALA A 161 2.66 -8.70 -19.41
CA ALA A 161 1.41 -8.14 -19.91
C ALA A 161 1.15 -8.55 -21.38
N TRP A 162 2.17 -8.48 -22.24
CA TRP A 162 2.07 -8.92 -23.63
C TRP A 162 1.73 -10.42 -23.72
N LEU A 163 2.42 -11.27 -22.96
CA LEU A 163 2.14 -12.71 -22.95
C LEU A 163 0.71 -13.00 -22.46
N ALA A 164 0.26 -12.31 -21.41
CA ALA A 164 -1.09 -12.49 -20.88
C ALA A 164 -2.17 -12.06 -21.90
N PHE A 165 -2.07 -10.85 -22.46
CA PHE A 165 -3.16 -10.29 -23.28
C PHE A 165 -3.10 -10.67 -24.76
N VAL A 166 -1.92 -10.95 -25.32
CA VAL A 166 -1.77 -11.28 -26.74
C VAL A 166 -1.73 -12.79 -26.99
N VAL A 167 -1.12 -13.56 -26.07
CA VAL A 167 -0.91 -15.01 -26.28
C VAL A 167 -1.91 -15.85 -25.50
N LEU A 168 -2.07 -15.61 -24.20
CA LEU A 168 -2.94 -16.44 -23.35
C LEU A 168 -4.42 -16.09 -23.49
N PHE A 169 -4.75 -14.79 -23.61
CA PHE A 169 -6.12 -14.30 -23.66
C PHE A 169 -6.40 -13.40 -24.88
N PRO A 170 -6.20 -13.89 -26.12
CA PRO A 170 -6.26 -13.07 -27.33
C PRO A 170 -7.63 -12.45 -27.64
N ASN A 171 -8.72 -12.95 -27.04
CA ASN A 171 -10.10 -12.50 -27.30
C ASN A 171 -10.73 -11.69 -26.15
N VAL A 172 -9.92 -11.18 -25.21
CA VAL A 172 -10.42 -10.44 -24.03
C VAL A 172 -10.46 -8.92 -24.24
N ILE A 173 -9.89 -8.43 -25.35
CA ILE A 173 -9.90 -7.03 -25.76
C ILE A 173 -10.75 -6.88 -27.02
#